data_AF-A0A502I5I5-F1
#
_entry.id   AF-A0A502I5I5-F1
#
_cell.length_a   1.000
_cell.length_b   1.000
_cell.length_c   1.000
_cell.angle_alpha   90.00
_cell.angle_beta   90.00
_cell.angle_gamma   90.00
#
_symmetry.space_group_name_H-M   'P 1'
#
loop_
_entity.id
_entity.type
_entity.pdbx_description
1 polymer ?
#
loop_
_entity_poly.entity_id
_entity_poly.type
_entity_poly.pdbx_seq_one_letter_code
_entity_poly.pdbx_strand_id
1 'polypeptide(L)'
;MSDFQPTITGFISPYGDYNLRNTQALGGVSHLWQDFFARALADQPGDGVPESLKFPPVDLDSPVEPTVGSDLLAHIVSQRECNVTDTVVRPPEPLFLPIAEFEMDLADKPAPPFPREEIVAQQKQQDFESGWVRPIVLTAGQPVPEAGPAPQPRPLHLPIAEFEMDLLDKPFPPFSPDELVEQQKQLDFDNGWARPIVLQNLRIAA
;
A
#
# COMPACT_ATOMS: atom_id res chain seq x y z
N MET A 1 33.51 -15.60 2.48
CA MET A 1 32.85 -16.06 1.25
C MET A 1 31.37 -16.19 1.58
N SER A 2 30.62 -15.11 1.40
CA SER A 2 29.19 -15.06 1.68
C SER A 2 28.45 -15.39 0.38
N ASP A 3 27.98 -16.64 0.28
CA ASP A 3 27.19 -17.12 -0.85
C ASP A 3 25.77 -16.55 -0.79
N PHE A 4 25.63 -15.25 -1.05
CA PHE A 4 24.33 -14.66 -1.33
C PHE A 4 23.93 -15.07 -2.76
N GLN A 5 23.12 -16.11 -2.86
CA GLN A 5 22.50 -16.48 -4.13
C GLN A 5 21.49 -15.39 -4.53
N PRO A 6 21.57 -14.83 -5.75
CA PRO A 6 20.59 -13.86 -6.22
C PRO A 6 19.22 -14.52 -6.34
N THR A 7 18.26 -14.05 -5.55
CA THR A 7 16.86 -14.45 -5.66
C THR A 7 16.28 -13.86 -6.95
N ILE A 8 15.97 -14.73 -7.91
CA ILE A 8 15.12 -14.36 -9.05
C ILE A 8 13.72 -14.14 -8.49
N THR A 9 13.34 -12.88 -8.28
CA THR A 9 11.96 -12.49 -7.97
C THR A 9 11.08 -12.88 -9.16
N GLY A 10 10.30 -13.95 -9.00
CA GLY A 10 9.30 -14.37 -10.00
C GLY A 10 9.20 -15.87 -10.27
N PHE A 11 10.13 -16.71 -9.80
CA PHE A 11 10.03 -18.17 -9.97
C PHE A 11 9.80 -18.90 -8.64
N ILE A 12 8.58 -19.39 -8.45
CA ILE A 12 8.21 -20.29 -7.35
C ILE A 12 8.36 -21.73 -7.85
N SER A 13 9.34 -22.46 -7.31
CA SER A 13 9.44 -23.91 -7.54
C SER A 13 8.23 -24.60 -6.88
N PRO A 14 7.51 -25.49 -7.59
CA PRO A 14 6.35 -26.18 -7.02
C PRO A 14 6.69 -27.24 -5.96
N TYR A 15 7.97 -27.56 -5.75
CA TYR A 15 8.39 -28.60 -4.81
C TYR A 15 9.52 -28.15 -3.87
N GLY A 16 9.39 -28.48 -2.58
CA GLY A 16 10.48 -28.65 -1.62
C GLY A 16 10.86 -27.43 -0.75
N ASP A 17 10.87 -26.22 -1.30
CA ASP A 17 11.62 -25.11 -0.67
C ASP A 17 10.75 -23.99 -0.06
N TYR A 18 9.45 -24.24 0.14
CA TYR A 18 8.50 -23.20 0.55
C TYR A 18 8.85 -22.59 1.92
N ASN A 19 9.17 -23.43 2.93
CA ASN A 19 9.49 -22.93 4.28
C ASN A 19 10.78 -22.12 4.32
N LEU A 20 11.81 -22.55 3.60
CA LEU A 20 13.09 -21.84 3.54
C LEU A 20 12.91 -20.46 2.88
N ARG A 21 12.20 -20.41 1.75
CA ARG A 21 11.94 -19.16 1.03
C ARG A 21 10.96 -18.24 1.77
N ASN A 22 9.95 -18.80 2.45
CA ASN A 22 9.02 -18.03 3.27
C ASN A 22 9.74 -17.36 4.45
N THR A 23 10.67 -18.07 5.09
CA THR A 23 11.47 -17.52 6.18
C THR A 23 12.44 -16.44 5.67
N GLN A 24 13.04 -16.63 4.49
CA GLN A 24 13.93 -15.64 3.88
C GLN A 24 13.18 -14.39 3.38
N ALA A 25 11.99 -14.56 2.79
CA ALA A 25 11.20 -13.47 2.23
C ALA A 25 10.40 -12.70 3.31
N LEU A 26 9.77 -13.41 4.24
CA LEU A 26 8.92 -12.79 5.28
C LEU A 26 9.66 -12.53 6.59
N GLY A 27 10.79 -13.18 6.86
CA GLY A 27 11.56 -12.95 8.10
C GLY A 27 12.08 -11.52 8.21
N GLY A 28 12.62 -10.96 7.13
CA GLY A 28 13.07 -9.57 7.10
C GLY A 28 11.92 -8.56 7.24
N VAL A 29 10.77 -8.85 6.62
CA VAL A 29 9.57 -8.01 6.72
C VAL A 29 8.99 -8.07 8.14
N SER A 30 8.94 -9.24 8.77
CA SER A 30 8.47 -9.42 10.14
C SER A 30 9.32 -8.64 11.15
N HIS A 31 10.64 -8.59 10.98
CA HIS A 31 11.50 -7.83 11.89
C HIS A 31 11.31 -6.31 11.76
N LEU A 32 11.15 -5.80 10.54
CA LEU A 32 10.87 -4.37 10.32
C LEU A 32 9.54 -3.95 10.94
N TRP A 33 8.50 -4.78 10.81
CA TRP A 33 7.21 -4.52 11.46
C TRP A 33 7.30 -4.65 12.97
N GLN A 34 8.01 -5.65 13.50
CA GLN A 34 8.19 -5.81 14.95
C GLN A 34 8.94 -4.62 15.57
N ASP A 35 10.02 -4.15 14.95
CA ASP A 35 10.78 -2.99 15.41
C ASP A 35 9.95 -1.71 15.31
N PHE A 36 9.11 -1.59 14.28
CA PHE A 36 8.16 -0.49 14.14
C PHE A 36 7.11 -0.51 15.26
N PHE A 37 6.49 -1.66 15.54
CA PHE A 37 5.51 -1.79 16.63
C PHE A 37 6.15 -1.59 18.01
N ALA A 38 7.36 -2.08 18.23
CA ALA A 38 8.09 -1.87 19.48
C ALA A 38 8.43 -0.38 19.68
N ARG A 39 8.83 0.32 18.62
CA ARG A 39 9.03 1.78 18.66
C ARG A 39 7.73 2.54 18.84
N ALA A 40 6.65 2.17 18.16
CA ALA A 40 5.34 2.81 18.32
C ALA A 40 4.76 2.61 19.73
N LEU A 41 5.04 1.48 20.37
CA LEU A 41 4.69 1.24 21.78
C LEU A 41 5.59 2.03 22.76
N ALA A 42 6.86 2.22 22.42
CA ALA A 42 7.79 3.03 23.21
C ALA A 42 7.54 4.54 23.05
N ASP A 43 7.13 4.98 21.86
CA ASP A 43 6.75 6.34 21.48
C ASP A 43 5.28 6.65 21.83
N GLN A 44 4.68 5.96 22.80
CA GLN A 44 3.55 6.50 23.55
C GLN A 44 4.06 7.30 24.77
N PRO A 45 4.52 8.56 24.63
CA PRO A 45 4.52 9.46 25.76
C PRO A 45 3.06 9.78 26.07
N GLY A 46 2.63 9.41 27.28
CA GLY A 46 1.26 9.54 27.72
C GLY A 46 0.71 10.96 27.60
N ASP A 47 -0.42 11.09 26.92
CA ASP A 47 -1.42 12.09 27.22
C ASP A 47 -2.80 11.47 26.96
N GLY A 48 -3.43 10.96 28.02
CA GLY A 48 -4.76 10.32 27.96
C GLY A 48 -4.83 8.89 28.48
N VAL A 49 -3.71 8.24 28.81
CA VAL A 49 -3.76 7.01 29.62
C VAL A 49 -3.82 7.44 31.08
N PRO A 50 -4.86 7.07 31.85
CA PRO A 50 -4.88 7.34 33.29
C PRO A 50 -3.61 6.76 33.91
N GLU A 51 -2.96 7.53 34.78
CA GLU A 51 -1.68 7.15 35.40
C GLU A 51 -1.78 5.71 35.90
N SER A 52 -0.94 4.82 35.36
CA SER A 52 -0.93 3.43 35.82
C SER A 52 -0.60 3.41 37.30
N LEU A 53 -1.40 2.69 38.07
CA LEU A 53 -1.27 2.64 39.53
C LEU A 53 0.15 2.21 39.90
N LYS A 54 0.95 3.14 40.42
CA LYS A 54 2.32 2.88 40.90
C LYS A 54 2.23 2.28 42.29
N PHE A 55 2.10 0.96 42.37
CA PHE A 55 2.25 0.25 43.64
C PHE A 55 3.75 0.08 43.95
N PRO A 56 4.21 0.48 45.15
CA PRO A 56 5.60 0.24 45.54
C PRO A 56 5.88 -1.27 45.60
N PRO A 57 7.12 -1.71 45.30
CA PRO A 57 7.50 -3.12 45.40
C PRO A 57 7.30 -3.60 46.85
N VAL A 58 6.71 -4.79 47.00
CA VAL A 58 6.45 -5.42 48.31
C VAL A 58 7.78 -5.82 48.95
N ASP A 59 8.03 -5.33 50.16
CA ASP A 59 9.16 -5.77 50.99
C ASP A 59 8.87 -7.15 51.56
N LEU A 60 9.65 -8.15 51.12
CA LEU A 60 9.47 -9.57 51.49
C LEU A 60 10.07 -9.93 52.85
N ASP A 61 10.93 -9.06 53.40
CA ASP A 61 11.66 -9.30 54.64
C ASP A 61 10.99 -8.61 55.86
N SER A 62 9.87 -7.91 55.63
CA SER A 62 9.11 -7.23 56.69
C SER A 62 8.33 -8.23 57.56
N PRO A 63 8.33 -8.07 58.90
CA PRO A 63 7.55 -8.90 59.81
C PRO A 63 6.04 -8.59 59.81
N VAL A 64 5.59 -7.66 58.95
CA VAL A 64 4.20 -7.21 58.84
C VAL A 64 3.51 -7.88 57.64
N GLU A 65 2.26 -8.29 57.79
CA GLU A 65 1.50 -8.93 56.71
C GLU A 65 1.35 -8.02 55.48
N PRO A 66 1.63 -8.51 54.26
CA PRO A 66 1.62 -7.70 53.05
C PRO A 66 0.18 -7.27 52.68
N THR A 67 -0.10 -5.97 52.82
CA THR A 67 -1.44 -5.38 52.60
C THR A 67 -1.69 -4.94 51.14
N VAL A 68 -0.64 -4.93 50.31
CA VAL A 68 -0.73 -4.43 48.91
C VAL A 68 -1.78 -5.19 48.08
N GLY A 69 -1.95 -6.49 48.34
CA GLY A 69 -2.97 -7.30 47.65
C GLY A 69 -4.41 -6.92 48.04
N SER A 70 -4.67 -6.63 49.31
CA SER A 70 -5.99 -6.19 49.77
C SER A 70 -6.31 -4.76 49.31
N ASP A 71 -5.30 -3.89 49.27
CA ASP A 71 -5.47 -2.51 48.79
C ASP A 71 -5.78 -2.47 47.29
N LEU A 72 -5.09 -3.32 46.51
CA LEU A 72 -5.37 -3.50 45.09
C LEU A 72 -6.78 -4.05 44.87
N LEU A 73 -7.19 -5.07 45.63
CA LEU A 73 -8.52 -5.66 45.54
C LEU A 73 -9.60 -4.62 45.89
N ALA A 74 -9.43 -3.85 46.98
CA ALA A 74 -10.32 -2.77 47.35
C ALA A 74 -10.45 -1.72 46.23
N HIS A 75 -9.34 -1.39 45.57
CA HIS A 75 -9.36 -0.47 44.44
C HIS A 75 -10.10 -1.04 43.22
N ILE A 76 -9.89 -2.32 42.86
CA ILE A 76 -10.64 -2.98 41.78
C ILE A 76 -12.14 -2.97 42.07
N VAL A 77 -12.54 -3.25 43.31
CA VAL A 77 -13.96 -3.22 43.70
C VAL A 77 -14.53 -1.81 43.54
N SER A 78 -13.81 -0.78 43.99
CA SER A 78 -14.23 0.61 43.83
C SER A 78 -14.39 1.03 42.36
N GLN A 79 -13.52 0.55 41.47
CA GLN A 79 -13.62 0.79 40.03
C GLN A 79 -14.82 0.07 39.40
N ARG A 80 -15.15 -1.12 39.87
CA ARG A 80 -16.31 -1.89 39.39
C ARG A 80 -17.63 -1.30 39.86
N GLU A 81 -17.62 -0.59 40.98
CA GLU A 81 -18.78 0.13 41.51
C GLU A 81 -18.98 1.49 40.81
N CYS A 82 -17.97 2.02 40.10
CA CYS A 82 -18.13 3.21 39.29
C CYS A 82 -19.15 2.97 38.17
N ASN A 83 -20.18 3.81 38.12
CA ASN A 83 -21.18 3.77 37.07
C ASN A 83 -20.57 4.28 35.75
N VAL A 84 -20.12 3.35 34.90
CA VAL A 84 -19.61 3.67 33.56
C VAL A 84 -20.80 3.92 32.65
N THR A 85 -21.08 5.20 32.38
CA THR A 85 -22.06 5.60 31.37
C THR A 85 -21.35 5.86 30.04
N ASP A 86 -21.89 5.33 28.95
CA ASP A 86 -21.40 5.62 27.60
C ASP A 86 -21.55 7.11 27.30
N THR A 87 -20.44 7.84 27.37
CA THR A 87 -20.38 9.24 26.94
C THR A 87 -20.16 9.26 25.44
N VAL A 88 -21.18 9.71 24.69
CA VAL A 88 -21.02 9.98 23.26
C VAL A 88 -20.07 11.16 23.10
N VAL A 89 -18.79 10.85 22.85
CA VAL A 89 -17.77 11.87 22.57
C VAL A 89 -18.07 12.45 21.19
N ARG A 90 -18.80 13.57 21.16
CA ARG A 90 -18.96 14.36 19.95
C ARG A 90 -17.69 15.18 19.76
N PRO A 91 -17.03 15.13 18.59
CA PRO A 91 -15.97 16.08 18.26
C PRO A 91 -16.49 17.50 18.50
N PRO A 92 -15.66 18.42 19.01
CA PRO A 92 -16.07 19.82 19.13
C PRO A 92 -16.59 20.29 17.79
N GLU A 93 -17.73 20.99 17.79
CA GLU A 93 -18.25 21.56 16.56
C GLU A 93 -17.14 22.41 15.94
N PRO A 94 -16.76 22.15 14.68
CA PRO A 94 -15.76 22.96 14.01
C PRO A 94 -16.24 24.40 14.10
N LEU A 95 -15.44 25.25 14.73
CA LEU A 95 -15.56 26.70 14.66
C LEU A 95 -15.26 27.10 13.21
N PHE A 96 -16.21 26.81 12.33
CA PHE A 96 -16.29 27.47 11.05
C PHE A 96 -16.56 28.93 11.38
N LEU A 97 -15.54 29.75 11.26
CA LEU A 97 -15.76 31.13 10.84
C LEU A 97 -16.81 31.08 9.72
N PRO A 98 -17.87 31.91 9.75
CA PRO A 98 -18.86 31.94 8.69
C PRO A 98 -18.10 31.99 7.39
N ILE A 99 -18.24 30.90 6.60
CA ILE A 99 -17.48 30.54 5.39
C ILE A 99 -16.53 31.67 5.07
N ALA A 100 -15.27 31.59 5.53
CA ALA A 100 -14.27 32.55 5.09
C ALA A 100 -14.41 32.58 3.57
N GLU A 101 -14.94 33.70 3.05
CA GLU A 101 -15.05 33.94 1.63
C GLU A 101 -13.61 33.92 1.16
N PHE A 102 -13.12 32.75 0.81
CA PHE A 102 -11.84 32.59 0.17
C PHE A 102 -12.00 33.40 -1.10
N GLU A 103 -11.33 34.55 -1.16
CA GLU A 103 -11.21 35.32 -2.37
C GLU A 103 -10.48 34.44 -3.38
N MET A 104 -11.24 33.65 -4.14
CA MET A 104 -10.70 32.81 -5.22
C MET A 104 -10.04 33.67 -6.32
N ASP A 105 -10.32 34.97 -6.32
CA ASP A 105 -9.64 35.99 -7.12
C ASP A 105 -8.21 36.29 -6.64
N LEU A 106 -7.88 35.97 -5.38
CA LEU A 106 -6.54 36.11 -4.79
C LEU A 106 -5.70 34.83 -4.96
N ALA A 107 -6.33 33.71 -5.35
CA ALA A 107 -5.61 32.49 -5.67
C ALA A 107 -4.85 32.66 -7.00
N ASP A 108 -3.64 32.09 -7.08
CA ASP A 108 -2.87 32.11 -8.31
C ASP A 108 -3.68 31.48 -9.45
N LYS A 109 -3.83 32.23 -10.54
CA LYS A 109 -4.56 31.76 -11.73
C LYS A 109 -3.93 30.46 -12.21
N PRO A 110 -4.73 29.46 -12.63
CA PRO A 110 -4.20 28.20 -13.13
C PRO A 110 -3.25 28.46 -14.29
N ALA A 111 -2.15 27.70 -14.32
CA ALA A 111 -1.16 27.82 -15.39
C ALA A 111 -1.85 27.65 -16.77
N PRO A 112 -1.49 28.47 -17.77
CA PRO A 112 -2.06 28.33 -19.10
C PRO A 112 -1.73 26.96 -19.70
N PRO A 113 -2.63 26.38 -20.51
CA PRO A 113 -2.37 25.11 -21.17
C PRO A 113 -1.14 25.23 -22.08
N PHE A 114 -0.37 24.14 -22.20
CA PHE A 114 0.77 24.09 -23.10
C PHE A 114 0.37 24.44 -24.54
N PRO A 115 1.18 25.22 -25.27
CA PRO A 115 0.93 25.51 -26.68
C PRO A 115 0.99 24.21 -27.49
N ARG A 116 0.17 24.12 -28.55
CA ARG A 116 0.06 22.92 -29.40
C ARG A 116 1.40 22.46 -29.95
N GLU A 117 2.31 23.40 -30.22
CA GLU A 117 3.65 23.11 -30.74
C GLU A 117 4.52 22.34 -29.72
N GLU A 118 4.44 22.70 -28.44
CA GLU A 118 5.17 22.00 -27.36
C GLU A 118 4.60 20.60 -27.11
N ILE A 119 3.28 20.44 -27.20
CA ILE A 119 2.64 19.12 -27.09
C ILE A 119 3.11 18.20 -28.21
N VAL A 120 3.18 18.70 -29.45
CA VAL A 120 3.69 17.94 -30.61
C VAL A 120 5.17 17.60 -30.44
N ALA A 121 5.98 18.52 -29.91
CA ALA A 121 7.39 18.26 -29.64
C ALA A 121 7.58 17.17 -28.56
N GLN A 122 6.77 17.18 -27.51
CA GLN A 122 6.78 16.15 -26.45
C GLN A 122 6.33 14.78 -26.99
N GLN A 123 5.30 14.74 -27.83
CA GLN A 123 4.85 13.50 -28.48
C GLN A 123 5.94 12.92 -29.39
N LYS A 124 6.63 13.75 -30.17
CA LYS A 124 7.76 13.32 -31.00
C LYS A 124 8.94 12.76 -30.18
N GLN A 125 9.15 13.24 -28.96
CA GLN A 125 10.16 12.68 -28.06
C GLN A 125 9.73 11.32 -27.47
N GLN A 126 8.43 11.07 -27.37
CA GLN A 126 7.86 9.81 -26.88
C GLN A 126 7.68 8.76 -28.00
N ASP A 127 7.65 9.18 -29.26
CA ASP A 127 7.70 8.33 -30.45
C ASP A 127 9.10 7.71 -30.63
N PHE A 128 9.54 6.93 -29.64
CA PHE A 128 10.71 6.06 -29.77
C PHE A 128 10.25 4.66 -30.22
N GLU A 129 10.81 4.15 -31.31
CA GLU A 129 10.57 2.79 -31.77
C GLU A 129 11.18 1.78 -30.78
N SER A 130 10.38 1.25 -29.87
CA SER A 130 10.78 0.16 -28.95
C SER A 130 10.81 -1.21 -29.64
N GLY A 131 10.73 -1.26 -30.98
CA GLY A 131 10.82 -2.49 -31.75
C GLY A 131 12.24 -3.05 -31.66
N TRP A 132 12.36 -4.36 -31.42
CA TRP A 132 13.65 -5.05 -31.48
C TRP A 132 14.21 -4.99 -32.91
N VAL A 133 15.12 -4.04 -33.15
CA VAL A 133 15.91 -3.99 -34.38
C VAL A 133 17.04 -5.02 -34.27
N ARG A 134 17.16 -5.86 -35.29
CA ARG A 134 18.22 -6.88 -35.34
C ARG A 134 19.57 -6.16 -35.41
N PRO A 135 20.55 -6.47 -34.56
CA PRO A 135 21.87 -5.85 -34.65
C PRO A 135 22.48 -6.17 -36.03
N ILE A 136 22.72 -5.13 -36.81
CA ILE A 136 23.43 -5.25 -38.09
C ILE A 136 24.88 -5.55 -37.74
N VAL A 137 25.29 -6.81 -37.91
CA VAL A 137 26.71 -7.17 -37.90
C VAL A 137 27.33 -6.52 -39.13
N LEU A 138 28.18 -5.50 -38.94
CA LEU A 138 28.94 -4.87 -40.01
C LEU A 138 29.88 -5.91 -40.64
N THR A 139 29.40 -6.63 -41.65
CA THR A 139 30.25 -7.45 -42.50
C THR A 139 30.96 -6.53 -43.48
N ALA A 140 32.25 -6.29 -43.26
CA ALA A 140 33.10 -5.49 -44.12
C ALA A 140 33.04 -5.97 -45.58
N GLY A 141 32.34 -5.23 -46.44
CA GLY A 141 32.38 -5.38 -47.90
C GLY A 141 31.57 -6.51 -48.52
N GLN A 142 30.74 -7.23 -47.76
CA GLN A 142 29.79 -8.20 -48.33
C GLN A 142 28.41 -7.56 -48.48
N PRO A 143 27.72 -7.76 -49.63
CA PRO A 143 26.36 -7.25 -49.82
C PRO A 143 25.42 -7.86 -48.79
N VAL A 144 24.44 -7.07 -48.34
CA VAL A 144 23.42 -7.51 -47.37
C VAL A 144 22.76 -8.77 -47.92
N PRO A 145 22.76 -9.91 -47.18
CA PRO A 145 22.11 -11.12 -47.64
C PRO A 145 20.61 -10.85 -47.82
N GLU A 146 20.07 -11.29 -48.95
CA GLU A 146 18.65 -11.13 -49.27
C GLU A 146 17.81 -11.76 -48.15
N ALA A 147 16.82 -11.01 -47.65
CA ALA A 147 16.02 -11.45 -46.52
C ALA A 147 15.28 -12.74 -46.91
N GLY A 148 15.66 -13.86 -46.28
CA GLY A 148 14.94 -15.10 -46.43
C GLY A 148 13.47 -14.95 -46.01
N PRO A 149 12.56 -15.77 -46.56
CA PRO A 149 11.16 -15.74 -46.17
C PRO A 149 11.03 -15.90 -44.66
N ALA A 150 10.17 -15.08 -44.04
CA ALA A 150 9.88 -15.20 -42.62
C ALA A 150 9.46 -16.65 -42.30
N PRO A 151 9.91 -17.22 -41.17
CA PRO A 151 9.46 -18.53 -40.77
C PRO A 151 7.92 -18.51 -40.72
N GLN A 152 7.29 -19.38 -41.49
CA GLN A 152 5.84 -19.52 -41.43
C GLN A 152 5.46 -19.86 -39.99
N PRO A 153 4.40 -19.23 -39.43
CA PRO A 153 3.93 -19.57 -38.10
C PRO A 153 3.63 -21.07 -38.09
N ARG A 154 4.47 -21.83 -37.41
CA ARG A 154 4.21 -23.25 -37.19
C ARG A 154 2.98 -23.30 -36.28
N PRO A 155 1.88 -23.94 -36.68
CA PRO A 155 0.82 -24.22 -35.73
C PRO A 155 1.45 -25.00 -34.59
N LEU A 156 1.37 -24.46 -33.38
CA LEU A 156 1.76 -25.16 -32.17
C LEU A 156 0.81 -26.33 -32.03
N HIS A 157 1.19 -27.49 -32.58
CA HIS A 157 0.48 -28.73 -32.35
C HIS A 157 0.85 -29.21 -30.94
N LEU A 158 0.31 -28.51 -29.94
CA LEU A 158 0.33 -28.96 -28.57
C LEU A 158 -0.61 -30.19 -28.52
N PRO A 159 -0.13 -31.37 -28.11
CA PRO A 159 -0.97 -32.58 -28.05
C PRO A 159 -2.00 -32.56 -26.91
N ILE A 160 -2.12 -31.46 -26.16
CA ILE A 160 -3.11 -31.27 -25.10
C ILE A 160 -3.53 -29.80 -25.13
N ALA A 161 -4.84 -29.57 -25.08
CA ALA A 161 -5.56 -28.30 -25.06
C ALA A 161 -5.84 -27.66 -26.44
N GLU A 162 -6.75 -28.27 -27.19
CA GLU A 162 -7.94 -27.48 -27.56
C GLU A 162 -8.39 -26.81 -26.26
N PHE A 163 -8.25 -25.49 -26.14
CA PHE A 163 -8.75 -24.80 -24.95
C PHE A 163 -10.26 -25.10 -24.89
N GLU A 164 -10.68 -25.98 -23.98
CA GLU A 164 -12.08 -26.19 -23.67
C GLU A 164 -12.60 -24.88 -23.07
N MET A 165 -13.01 -23.97 -23.95
CA MET A 165 -13.59 -22.68 -23.58
C MET A 165 -14.86 -22.87 -22.73
N ASP A 166 -15.45 -24.07 -22.78
CA ASP A 166 -16.58 -24.49 -21.95
C ASP A 166 -16.19 -24.82 -20.49
N LEU A 167 -14.91 -25.10 -20.23
CA LEU A 167 -14.37 -25.24 -18.87
C LEU A 167 -13.94 -23.90 -18.26
N LEU A 168 -13.80 -22.85 -19.07
CA LEU A 168 -13.54 -21.52 -18.54
C LEU A 168 -14.78 -21.04 -17.79
N ASP A 169 -14.55 -20.39 -16.65
CA ASP A 169 -15.63 -19.71 -15.95
C ASP A 169 -16.33 -18.76 -16.91
N LYS A 170 -17.66 -18.86 -16.97
CA LYS A 170 -18.47 -17.99 -17.83
C LYS A 170 -18.12 -16.54 -17.51
N PRO A 171 -17.94 -15.69 -18.53
CA PRO A 171 -17.60 -14.30 -18.31
C PRO A 171 -18.64 -13.68 -17.38
N PHE A 172 -18.17 -12.91 -16.41
CA PHE A 172 -19.04 -12.23 -15.47
C PHE A 172 -20.06 -11.38 -16.25
N PRO A 173 -21.36 -11.40 -15.90
CA PRO A 173 -22.34 -10.57 -16.59
C PRO A 173 -21.90 -9.11 -16.53
N PRO A 174 -22.15 -8.31 -17.58
CA PRO A 174 -21.84 -6.90 -17.53
C PRO A 174 -22.58 -6.25 -16.35
N PHE A 175 -21.92 -5.31 -15.67
CA PHE A 175 -22.54 -4.56 -14.58
C PHE A 175 -23.84 -3.92 -15.04
N SER A 176 -24.82 -3.91 -14.15
CA SER A 176 -26.07 -3.20 -14.38
C SER A 176 -25.80 -1.69 -14.52
N PRO A 177 -26.67 -0.94 -15.23
CA PRO A 177 -26.48 0.50 -15.41
C PRO A 177 -26.42 1.25 -14.07
N ASP A 178 -27.14 0.77 -13.05
CA ASP A 178 -27.13 1.36 -11.71
C ASP A 178 -25.79 1.13 -11.00
N GLU A 179 -25.25 -0.09 -11.06
CA GLU A 179 -23.92 -0.41 -10.50
C GLU A 179 -22.80 0.39 -11.17
N LEU A 180 -22.89 0.62 -12.49
CA LEU A 180 -21.92 1.45 -13.21
C LEU A 180 -21.95 2.91 -12.72
N VAL A 181 -23.14 3.45 -12.44
CA VAL A 181 -23.29 4.81 -11.90
C VAL A 181 -22.74 4.90 -10.48
N GLU A 182 -22.94 3.87 -9.65
CA GLU A 182 -22.37 3.81 -8.30
C GLU A 182 -20.84 3.72 -8.33
N GLN A 183 -20.29 2.84 -9.18
CA GLN A 183 -18.84 2.73 -9.36
C GLN A 183 -18.23 4.03 -9.90
N GLN A 184 -18.91 4.71 -10.84
CA GLN A 184 -18.45 6.00 -11.34
C GLN A 184 -18.41 7.05 -10.22
N LYS A 185 -19.45 7.14 -9.38
CA LYS A 185 -19.48 8.06 -8.24
C LYS A 185 -18.36 7.77 -7.23
N GLN A 186 -18.08 6.51 -6.94
CA GLN A 186 -16.98 6.11 -6.06
C GLN A 186 -15.63 6.52 -6.66
N LEU A 187 -15.41 6.26 -7.95
CA LEU A 187 -14.19 6.63 -8.65
C LEU A 187 -14.00 8.16 -8.71
N ASP A 188 -15.08 8.92 -8.93
CA ASP A 188 -15.05 10.37 -8.93
C ASP A 188 -14.72 10.93 -7.54
N PHE A 189 -15.24 10.33 -6.47
CA PHE A 189 -14.89 10.67 -5.08
C PHE A 189 -13.42 10.39 -4.78
N ASP A 190 -12.92 9.21 -5.16
CA ASP A 190 -11.54 8.81 -4.91
C ASP A 190 -10.56 9.74 -5.64
N ASN A 191 -10.84 10.06 -6.91
CA ASN A 191 -9.98 10.95 -7.70
C ASN A 191 -10.10 12.41 -7.29
N GLY A 192 -11.30 12.88 -6.93
CA GLY A 192 -11.54 14.27 -6.57
C GLY A 192 -11.11 14.63 -5.15
N TRP A 193 -11.12 13.66 -4.22
CA TRP A 193 -10.96 13.94 -2.79
C TRP A 193 -9.92 13.06 -2.10
N ALA A 194 -10.06 11.73 -2.16
CA ALA A 194 -9.21 10.83 -1.40
C ALA A 194 -7.75 10.88 -1.86
N ARG A 195 -7.51 10.82 -3.16
CA ARG A 195 -6.16 10.75 -3.75
C ARG A 195 -5.37 12.05 -3.59
N PRO A 196 -5.95 13.24 -3.81
CA PRO A 196 -5.26 14.51 -3.52
C PRO A 196 -4.89 14.69 -2.05
N ILE A 197 -5.76 14.31 -1.11
CA ILE A 197 -5.49 14.40 0.33
C ILE A 197 -4.35 13.46 0.72
N VAL A 198 -4.39 12.21 0.25
CA VAL A 198 -3.33 11.23 0.53
C VAL A 198 -1.99 11.68 -0.07
N LEU A 199 -1.97 12.18 -1.31
CA LEU A 199 -0.77 12.72 -1.94
C LEU A 199 -0.23 13.95 -1.18
N GLN A 200 -1.10 14.83 -0.68
CA GLN A 200 -0.69 15.99 0.10
C GLN A 200 -0.10 15.59 1.46
N ASN A 201 -0.73 14.64 2.14
CA ASN A 201 -0.23 14.11 3.41
C ASN A 201 1.13 13.41 3.24
N LEU A 202 1.31 12.65 2.15
CA LEU A 202 2.60 12.04 1.81
C LEU A 202 3.69 13.08 1.50
N ARG A 203 3.34 14.22 0.88
CA ARG A 203 4.28 15.33 0.65
C ARG A 203 4.68 16.06 1.92
N ILE A 204 3.77 16.20 2.88
CA ILE A 204 4.06 16.86 4.18
C ILE A 204 4.91 15.94 5.07
N ALA A 205 4.76 14.63 4.94
CA ALA A 205 5.48 13.64 5.74
C ALA A 205 6.87 13.23 5.18
N ALA A 206 7.28 13.76 4.02
CA ALA A 206 8.57 13.51 3.38
C ALA A 206 9.53 14.69 3.58
#